data_AF-A0A3N4I9D3-F1
#
_entry.id   AF-A0A3N4I9D3-F1
#
_cell.length_a   1.000
_cell.length_b   1.000
_cell.length_c   1.000
_cell.angle_alpha   90.00
_cell.angle_beta   90.00
_cell.angle_gamma   90.00
#
_symmetry.space_group_name_H-M   'P 1'
#
loop_
_entity.id
_entity.type
_entity.pdbx_description
1 polymer ?
#
loop_
_entity_poly.entity_id
_entity_poly.type
_entity_poly.pdbx_seq_one_letter_code
_entity_poly.pdbx_strand_id
1 'polypeptide(L)'
;MPSPIATATLQSAFLSLLSNVIAQTISAYNDNKPFTLNIQPILQFVLYSLISTPPNFIWQETLEEWFPGQVPVTKKVDEKKTVTVTETRLSKSNTIKKFVTDQLVGAPLNTIAFLICMKGFSVKGNNQEAVMGVLNEVHRDFIPMHLASLKLWPAVGLISLIFVPVQHRIVFGSLIALGWNIYLGLVLNN
;
A
#
# COMPACT_ATOMS: atom_id res chain seq x y z
N MET A 1 -13.38 12.39 17.69
CA MET A 1 -12.05 12.09 17.10
C MET A 1 -12.27 11.76 15.63
N PRO A 2 -11.39 12.17 14.70
CA PRO A 2 -11.53 11.80 13.29
C PRO A 2 -11.49 10.27 13.12
N SER A 3 -12.24 9.75 12.16
CA SER A 3 -12.25 8.31 11.84
C SER A 3 -10.82 7.83 11.49
N PRO A 4 -10.36 6.66 11.99
CA PRO A 4 -9.06 6.09 11.63
C PRO A 4 -8.83 6.02 10.11
N ILE A 5 -9.87 5.68 9.35
CA ILE A 5 -9.83 5.64 7.88
C ILE A 5 -9.54 7.04 7.31
N ALA A 6 -10.21 8.07 7.81
CA ALA A 6 -10.02 9.44 7.35
C ALA A 6 -8.60 9.95 7.67
N THR A 7 -8.11 9.66 8.87
CA THR A 7 -6.74 10.00 9.27
C THR A 7 -5.71 9.30 8.38
N ALA A 8 -5.84 7.99 8.16
CA ALA A 8 -4.95 7.24 7.29
C ALA A 8 -5.00 7.75 5.84
N THR A 9 -6.18 8.12 5.34
CA THR A 9 -6.37 8.67 3.99
C THR A 9 -5.66 10.01 3.82
N LEU A 10 -5.83 10.94 4.77
CA LEU A 10 -5.18 12.25 4.74
C LEU A 10 -3.66 12.12 4.87
N GLN A 11 -3.18 11.27 5.77
CA GLN A 11 -1.75 11.01 5.94
C GLN A 11 -1.13 10.40 4.69
N SER A 12 -1.81 9.42 4.07
CA SER A 12 -1.35 8.77 2.83
C SER A 12 -1.31 9.75 1.66
N ALA A 13 -2.34 10.60 1.52
CA ALA A 13 -2.37 11.65 0.51
C ALA A 13 -1.22 12.66 0.70
N PHE A 14 -0.99 13.12 1.93
CA PHE A 14 0.12 14.02 2.24
C PHE A 14 1.49 13.37 1.97
N LEU A 15 1.68 12.12 2.39
CA LEU A 15 2.91 11.37 2.11
C LEU A 15 3.14 11.16 0.61
N SER A 16 2.07 10.92 -0.16
CA SER A 16 2.15 10.76 -1.61
C SER A 16 2.56 12.07 -2.30
N LEU A 17 2.02 13.21 -1.85
CA LEU A 17 2.42 14.54 -2.31
C LEU A 17 3.91 14.76 -2.08
N LEU A 18 4.36 14.56 -0.83
CA LEU A 18 5.75 14.79 -0.43
C LEU A 18 6.70 13.84 -1.18
N SER A 19 6.33 12.56 -1.27
CA SER A 19 7.05 11.54 -2.03
C SER A 19 7.30 11.97 -3.47
N ASN A 20 6.26 12.44 -4.14
CA ASN A 20 6.35 12.79 -5.54
C ASN A 20 7.20 14.05 -5.77
N VAL A 21 7.06 15.06 -4.92
CA VAL A 21 7.91 16.28 -4.96
C VAL A 21 9.38 15.92 -4.75
N ILE A 22 9.70 15.09 -3.74
CA ILE A 22 11.07 14.67 -3.46
C ILE A 22 11.65 13.87 -4.63
N ALA A 23 10.89 12.91 -5.17
CA ALA A 23 11.33 12.10 -6.31
C ALA A 23 11.65 12.96 -7.54
N GLN A 24 10.82 13.97 -7.83
CA GLN A 24 11.08 14.92 -8.92
C GLN A 24 12.32 15.79 -8.67
N THR A 25 12.51 16.28 -7.44
CA THR A 25 13.71 17.05 -7.07
C THR A 25 14.98 16.24 -7.25
N ILE A 26 15.00 14.98 -6.78
CA ILE A 26 16.15 14.08 -6.93
C ILE A 26 16.41 13.77 -8.41
N SER A 27 15.35 13.50 -9.19
CA SER A 27 15.49 13.23 -10.62
C SER A 27 16.07 14.44 -11.38
N ALA A 28 15.61 15.66 -11.06
CA ALA A 28 16.15 16.89 -11.65
C ALA A 28 17.63 17.11 -11.29
N TYR A 29 18.00 16.82 -10.04
CA TYR A 29 19.38 16.90 -9.58
C TYR A 29 20.30 15.90 -10.33
N ASN A 30 19.89 14.63 -10.44
CA ASN A 30 20.67 13.60 -11.13
C ASN A 30 20.84 13.90 -12.62
N ASP A 31 19.79 14.41 -13.27
CA ASP A 31 19.80 14.69 -14.70
C ASP A 31 20.53 16.00 -15.07
N ASN A 32 21.05 16.74 -14.10
CA ASN A 32 21.60 18.10 -14.28
C ASN A 32 20.64 19.04 -15.03
N LYS A 33 19.33 18.87 -14.84
CA LYS A 33 18.28 19.67 -15.47
C LYS A 33 17.79 20.74 -14.49
N PRO A 34 17.35 21.92 -14.97
CA PRO A 34 16.67 22.88 -14.12
C PRO A 34 15.41 22.24 -13.53
N PHE A 35 15.19 22.44 -12.22
CA PHE A 35 14.03 21.88 -11.54
C PHE A 35 12.74 22.46 -12.12
N THR A 36 11.94 21.59 -12.73
CA THR A 36 10.58 21.91 -13.19
C THR A 36 9.59 21.01 -12.48
N LEU A 37 8.69 21.62 -11.70
CA LEU A 37 7.68 20.86 -10.97
C LEU A 37 6.57 20.38 -11.92
N ASN A 38 6.48 19.07 -12.13
CA ASN A 38 5.40 18.47 -12.89
C ASN A 38 4.21 18.16 -11.96
N ILE A 39 3.12 18.91 -12.14
CA ILE A 39 1.91 18.80 -11.32
C ILE A 39 1.11 17.53 -11.64
N GLN A 40 1.23 17.00 -12.87
CA GLN A 40 0.45 15.85 -13.30
C GLN A 40 0.68 14.59 -12.44
N PRO A 41 1.92 14.08 -12.26
CA PRO A 41 2.15 12.92 -11.40
C PRO A 41 1.78 13.20 -9.95
N ILE A 42 1.97 14.43 -9.46
CA ILE A 42 1.57 14.82 -8.10
C ILE A 42 0.07 14.61 -7.90
N LEU A 43 -0.75 15.13 -8.83
CA LEU A 43 -2.19 14.95 -8.77
C LEU A 43 -2.59 13.48 -8.90
N GLN A 44 -1.97 12.72 -9.80
CA GLN A 44 -2.26 11.30 -9.99
C GLN A 44 -2.03 10.50 -8.70
N PHE A 45 -0.88 10.69 -8.03
CA PHE A 45 -0.54 9.97 -6.81
C PHE A 45 -1.39 10.41 -5.60
N VAL A 46 -1.71 11.70 -5.49
CA VAL A 46 -2.60 12.20 -4.43
C VAL A 46 -4.02 11.65 -4.62
N LEU A 47 -4.57 11.72 -5.84
CA LEU A 47 -5.90 11.20 -6.14
C LEU A 47 -5.97 9.68 -5.96
N TYR A 48 -4.95 8.96 -6.43
CA TYR A 48 -4.84 7.53 -6.19
C TYR A 48 -4.84 7.22 -4.68
N SER A 49 -4.09 7.96 -3.87
CA SER A 49 -4.04 7.76 -2.43
C SER A 49 -5.39 8.03 -1.77
N LEU A 50 -6.10 9.07 -2.19
CA LEU A 50 -7.44 9.39 -1.68
C LEU A 50 -8.47 8.30 -2.04
N ILE A 51 -8.37 7.71 -3.23
CA ILE A 51 -9.32 6.71 -3.73
C ILE A 51 -9.00 5.30 -3.21
N SER A 52 -7.73 4.91 -3.18
CA SER A 52 -7.30 3.54 -2.85
C SER A 52 -7.17 3.28 -1.35
N THR A 53 -6.88 4.32 -0.55
CA THR A 53 -6.67 4.14 0.90
C THR A 53 -7.91 3.61 1.62
N PRO A 54 -9.13 4.15 1.44
CA PRO A 54 -10.28 3.66 2.18
C PRO A 54 -10.62 2.19 1.89
N PRO A 55 -10.68 1.72 0.62
CA PRO A 55 -10.86 0.30 0.32
C PRO A 55 -9.75 -0.58 0.88
N ASN A 56 -8.49 -0.16 0.79
CA ASN A 56 -7.35 -0.91 1.32
C ASN A 56 -7.40 -1.00 2.86
N PHE A 57 -7.85 0.05 3.54
CA PHE A 57 -8.03 0.03 4.98
C PHE A 57 -9.11 -0.97 5.40
N ILE A 58 -10.28 -0.91 4.76
CA ILE A 58 -11.39 -1.85 5.01
C ILE A 58 -10.95 -3.29 4.73
N TRP A 59 -10.19 -3.52 3.66
CA TRP A 59 -9.62 -4.83 3.34
C TRP A 59 -8.68 -5.33 4.45
N GLN A 60 -7.81 -4.47 4.97
CA GLN A 60 -6.89 -4.82 6.07
C GLN A 60 -7.64 -5.11 7.38
N GLU A 61 -8.71 -4.38 7.70
CA GLU A 61 -9.60 -4.68 8.83
C GLU A 61 -10.31 -6.02 8.63
N THR A 62 -10.86 -6.27 7.45
CA THR A 62 -11.54 -7.53 7.09
C THR A 62 -10.59 -8.73 7.23
N LEU A 63 -9.34 -8.59 6.76
CA LEU A 63 -8.32 -9.62 6.96
C LEU A 63 -7.99 -9.82 8.45
N GLU A 64 -7.97 -8.75 9.24
CA GLU A 64 -7.75 -8.81 10.69
C GLU A 64 -8.87 -9.56 11.40
N GLU A 65 -10.13 -9.34 10.98
CA GLU A 65 -11.31 -10.03 11.48
C GLU A 65 -11.34 -11.52 11.09
N TRP A 66 -11.06 -11.85 9.83
CA TRP A 66 -11.07 -13.24 9.36
C TRP A 66 -9.96 -14.09 9.98
N PHE A 67 -8.81 -13.49 10.28
CA PHE A 67 -7.63 -14.23 10.71
C PHE A 67 -6.88 -13.51 11.85
N PRO A 68 -7.45 -13.34 13.05
CA PRO A 68 -6.86 -12.51 14.12
C PRO A 68 -5.36 -12.78 14.33
N GLY A 69 -4.55 -11.73 14.18
CA GLY A 69 -3.09 -11.86 14.26
C GLY A 69 -2.63 -12.07 15.70
N GLN A 70 -3.38 -11.48 16.63
CA GLN A 70 -3.17 -11.54 18.06
C GLN A 70 -4.27 -12.37 18.71
N VAL A 71 -3.91 -13.49 19.33
CA VAL A 71 -4.86 -14.38 20.02
C VAL A 71 -4.59 -14.38 21.52
N PRO A 72 -5.63 -14.33 22.37
CA PRO A 72 -5.46 -14.42 23.82
C PRO A 72 -5.07 -15.85 24.20
N VAL A 73 -4.02 -15.97 25.01
CA VAL A 73 -3.54 -17.23 25.58
C VAL A 73 -3.60 -17.12 27.09
N THR A 74 -4.48 -17.91 27.70
CA THR A 74 -4.61 -17.98 29.15
C THR A 74 -3.52 -18.89 29.71
N LYS A 75 -2.64 -18.33 30.55
CA LYS A 75 -1.71 -19.12 31.36
C LYS A 75 -2.21 -19.21 32.79
N LYS A 76 -2.19 -20.42 33.36
CA LYS A 76 -2.35 -20.63 34.80
C LYS A 76 -0.97 -20.52 35.45
N VAL A 77 -0.81 -19.57 36.36
CA VAL A 77 0.49 -19.26 36.98
C VAL A 77 0.73 -20.05 38.28
N ASP A 78 -0.31 -20.54 38.96
CA ASP A 78 -0.17 -21.40 40.16
C ASP A 78 -1.46 -22.17 40.49
N GLU A 79 -1.35 -23.40 41.00
CA GLU A 79 -2.50 -24.22 41.46
C GLU A 79 -3.15 -23.70 42.76
N LYS A 80 -2.47 -22.83 43.53
CA LYS A 80 -2.94 -22.35 44.84
C LYS A 80 -3.38 -20.88 44.90
N LYS A 81 -3.13 -20.09 43.85
CA LYS A 81 -3.66 -18.72 43.68
C LYS A 81 -4.00 -18.55 42.20
N THR A 82 -5.29 -18.60 41.88
CA THR A 82 -5.81 -18.50 40.51
C THR A 82 -5.64 -17.08 39.95
N VAL A 83 -4.41 -16.69 39.60
CA VAL A 83 -4.15 -15.51 38.78
C VAL A 83 -4.11 -15.96 37.33
N THR A 84 -5.20 -15.72 36.60
CA THR A 84 -5.24 -15.89 35.14
C THR A 84 -4.60 -14.68 34.47
N VAL A 85 -3.41 -14.86 33.90
CA VAL A 85 -2.80 -13.85 33.03
C VAL A 85 -3.19 -14.17 31.59
N THR A 86 -3.90 -13.24 30.96
CA THR A 86 -4.18 -13.29 29.51
C THR A 86 -2.99 -12.68 28.78
N GLU A 87 -2.10 -13.51 28.24
CA GLU A 87 -1.04 -13.06 27.34
C GLU A 87 -1.56 -13.04 25.90
N THR A 88 -1.32 -11.97 25.17
CA THR A 88 -1.60 -11.94 23.73
C THR A 88 -0.41 -12.49 22.95
N ARG A 89 -0.61 -13.50 22.09
CA ARG A 89 0.46 -14.05 21.23
C ARG A 89 0.13 -13.92 19.76
N LEU A 90 1.17 -13.77 18.94
CA LEU A 90 1.05 -13.76 17.49
C LEU A 90 0.71 -15.17 16.99
N SER A 91 -0.41 -15.32 16.29
CA SER A 91 -0.82 -16.58 15.67
C SER A 91 -0.14 -16.75 14.31
N LYS A 92 0.95 -17.53 14.27
CA LYS A 92 1.71 -17.79 13.03
C LYS A 92 0.83 -18.32 11.89
N SER A 93 -0.08 -19.26 12.20
CA SER A 93 -1.01 -19.83 11.20
C SER A 93 -1.93 -18.75 10.62
N ASN A 94 -2.46 -17.86 11.46
CA ASN A 94 -3.34 -16.79 11.00
C ASN A 94 -2.56 -15.74 10.21
N THR A 95 -1.34 -15.39 10.63
CA THR A 95 -0.46 -14.49 9.88
C THR A 95 -0.16 -15.03 8.48
N ILE A 96 0.11 -16.33 8.33
CA ILE A 96 0.32 -16.96 7.02
C ILE A 96 -0.96 -16.92 6.17
N LYS A 97 -2.13 -17.26 6.74
CA LYS A 97 -3.41 -17.20 6.03
C LYS A 97 -3.76 -15.80 5.56
N LYS A 98 -3.52 -14.78 6.40
CA LYS A 98 -3.65 -13.36 6.02
C LYS A 98 -2.77 -13.02 4.85
N PHE A 99 -1.47 -13.32 5.00
CA PHE A 99 -0.48 -13.00 4.01
C PHE A 99 -0.81 -13.63 2.66
N VAL A 100 -1.15 -14.92 2.64
CA VAL A 100 -1.54 -15.62 1.39
C VAL A 100 -2.81 -15.02 0.78
N THR A 101 -3.83 -14.74 1.60
CA THR A 101 -5.08 -14.11 1.13
C THR A 101 -4.81 -12.73 0.53
N ASP A 102 -3.99 -11.93 1.19
CA ASP A 102 -3.62 -10.60 0.72
C ASP A 102 -2.81 -10.66 -0.58
N GLN A 103 -1.82 -11.55 -0.66
CA GLN A 103 -1.00 -11.72 -1.86
C GLN A 103 -1.77 -12.25 -3.07
N LEU A 104 -2.83 -13.06 -2.86
CA LEU A 104 -3.63 -13.64 -3.95
C LEU A 104 -4.79 -12.75 -4.38
N VAL A 105 -5.31 -11.89 -3.50
CA VAL A 105 -6.51 -11.08 -3.78
C VAL A 105 -6.20 -9.59 -3.67
N GLY A 106 -5.74 -9.15 -2.49
CA GLY A 106 -5.45 -7.75 -2.22
C GLY A 106 -4.40 -7.16 -3.17
N ALA A 107 -3.25 -7.81 -3.30
CA ALA A 107 -2.14 -7.31 -4.10
C ALA A 107 -2.46 -7.23 -5.61
N PRO A 108 -3.08 -8.25 -6.25
CA PRO A 108 -3.55 -8.13 -7.64
C PRO A 108 -4.57 -7.01 -7.83
N LEU A 109 -5.59 -6.91 -6.96
CA LEU A 109 -6.61 -5.87 -7.07
C LEU A 109 -6.03 -4.47 -6.90
N ASN A 110 -5.12 -4.29 -5.94
CA ASN A 110 -4.45 -3.02 -5.73
C ASN A 110 -3.56 -2.64 -6.93
N THR A 111 -2.89 -3.62 -7.56
CA THR A 111 -2.09 -3.41 -8.77
C THR A 111 -2.97 -2.97 -9.94
N ILE A 112 -4.12 -3.62 -10.14
CA ILE A 112 -5.08 -3.26 -11.18
C ILE A 112 -5.61 -1.84 -10.94
N ALA A 113 -6.02 -1.53 -9.70
CA ALA A 113 -6.52 -0.21 -9.34
C ALA A 113 -5.46 0.89 -9.58
N PHE A 114 -4.20 0.62 -9.23
CA PHE A 114 -3.08 1.52 -9.52
C PHE A 114 -2.92 1.78 -11.02
N LEU A 115 -2.89 0.72 -11.83
CA LEU A 115 -2.73 0.87 -13.28
C LEU A 115 -3.91 1.61 -13.92
N ILE A 116 -5.15 1.30 -13.54
CA ILE A 116 -6.35 2.01 -14.01
C ILE A 116 -6.25 3.49 -13.65
N CYS A 117 -5.86 3.80 -12.42
CA CYS A 117 -5.75 5.18 -11.96
C CYS A 117 -4.67 5.95 -12.75
N MET A 118 -3.44 5.43 -12.78
CA MET A 118 -2.31 6.10 -13.43
C MET A 118 -2.51 6.28 -14.94
N LYS A 119 -3.10 5.29 -15.61
CA LYS A 119 -3.33 5.32 -17.05
C LYS A 119 -4.58 6.09 -17.43
N GLY A 120 -5.64 5.94 -16.65
CA GLY A 120 -6.91 6.63 -16.84
C GLY A 120 -6.76 8.15 -16.89
N PHE A 121 -5.86 8.72 -16.09
CA PHE A 121 -5.56 10.15 -16.12
C PHE A 121 -4.86 10.64 -17.40
N SER A 122 -4.26 9.75 -18.17
CA SER A 122 -3.45 10.09 -19.36
C SER A 122 -4.22 9.90 -20.66
N VAL A 123 -5.46 9.40 -20.60
CA VAL A 123 -6.23 9.05 -21.78
C VAL A 123 -6.97 10.26 -22.36
N LYS A 124 -6.89 10.41 -23.68
CA LYS A 124 -7.55 11.46 -24.47
C LYS A 124 -8.42 10.78 -25.53
N GLY A 125 -9.68 11.21 -25.67
CA GLY A 125 -10.63 10.65 -26.64
C GLY A 125 -12.05 10.55 -26.08
N ASN A 126 -12.99 10.01 -26.86
CA ASN A 126 -14.35 9.75 -26.40
C ASN A 126 -14.36 8.63 -25.35
N ASN A 127 -15.32 8.67 -24.42
CA ASN A 127 -15.35 7.80 -23.23
C ASN A 127 -15.17 6.29 -23.51
N GLN A 128 -15.69 5.78 -24.63
CA GLN A 128 -15.59 4.36 -24.98
C GLN A 128 -14.20 3.93 -25.43
N GLU A 129 -13.58 4.69 -26.34
CA GLU A 129 -12.22 4.43 -26.80
C GLU A 129 -11.22 4.61 -25.65
N ALA A 130 -11.50 5.59 -24.79
CA ALA A 130 -10.69 5.85 -23.61
C ALA A 130 -10.68 4.65 -22.65
N VAL A 131 -11.85 4.13 -22.29
CA VAL A 131 -11.96 2.96 -21.40
C VAL A 131 -11.29 1.73 -22.02
N MET A 132 -11.53 1.47 -23.31
CA MET A 132 -10.93 0.32 -23.99
C MET A 132 -9.40 0.41 -24.04
N GLY A 133 -8.87 1.62 -24.28
CA GLY A 133 -7.43 1.89 -24.22
C GLY A 133 -6.84 1.56 -22.86
N VAL A 134 -7.44 2.07 -21.77
CA VAL A 134 -6.99 1.77 -20.40
C VAL A 134 -7.00 0.26 -20.12
N LEU A 135 -8.06 -0.45 -20.51
CA LEU A 135 -8.18 -1.88 -20.26
C LEU A 135 -7.10 -2.69 -20.98
N ASN A 136 -6.84 -2.38 -22.25
CA ASN A 136 -5.78 -3.03 -23.02
C ASN A 136 -4.40 -2.77 -22.40
N GLU A 137 -4.16 -1.54 -21.98
CA GLU A 137 -2.92 -1.15 -21.33
C GLU A 137 -2.75 -1.78 -19.94
N VAL A 138 -3.82 -1.92 -19.16
CA VAL A 138 -3.81 -2.64 -17.88
C VAL A 138 -3.50 -4.10 -18.12
N HIS A 139 -4.15 -4.74 -19.09
CA HIS A 139 -3.89 -6.13 -19.43
C HIS A 139 -2.42 -6.37 -19.82
N ARG A 140 -1.86 -5.48 -20.64
CA ARG A 140 -0.46 -5.54 -21.07
C ARG A 140 0.52 -5.39 -19.91
N ASP A 141 0.30 -4.40 -19.05
CA ASP A 141 1.30 -4.00 -18.05
C ASP A 141 1.05 -4.61 -16.67
N PHE A 142 -0.05 -5.34 -16.47
CA PHE A 142 -0.38 -5.99 -15.21
C PHE A 142 0.69 -6.98 -14.78
N ILE A 143 1.06 -7.94 -15.62
CA ILE A 143 2.02 -8.99 -15.24
C ILE A 143 3.40 -8.39 -14.92
N PRO A 144 4.01 -7.53 -15.76
CA PRO A 144 5.28 -6.89 -15.44
C PRO A 144 5.23 -6.08 -14.15
N MET A 145 4.16 -5.28 -13.96
CA MET A 145 4.00 -4.44 -12.77
C MET A 145 3.82 -5.30 -11.51
N HIS A 146 2.98 -6.33 -11.58
CA HIS A 146 2.71 -7.19 -10.44
C HIS A 146 3.96 -7.97 -10.04
N LEU A 147 4.70 -8.54 -10.99
CA LEU A 147 5.97 -9.23 -10.69
C LEU A 147 7.02 -8.29 -10.11
N ALA A 148 7.12 -7.04 -10.60
CA ALA A 148 7.98 -6.04 -10.01
C ALA A 148 7.56 -5.72 -8.56
N SER A 149 6.25 -5.61 -8.32
CA SER A 149 5.70 -5.39 -6.99
C SER A 149 6.04 -6.52 -6.01
N LEU A 150 6.06 -7.78 -6.49
CA LEU A 150 6.38 -8.95 -5.67
C LEU A 150 7.85 -9.00 -5.20
N LYS A 151 8.75 -8.16 -5.74
CA LYS A 151 10.14 -8.09 -5.25
C LYS A 151 10.26 -7.36 -3.91
N LEU A 152 9.37 -6.42 -3.63
CA LEU A 152 9.42 -5.57 -2.44
C LEU A 152 8.25 -5.85 -1.49
N TRP A 153 7.03 -5.82 -2.02
CA TRP A 153 5.82 -5.77 -1.21
C TRP A 153 5.57 -7.00 -0.32
N PRO A 154 5.93 -8.24 -0.70
CA PRO A 154 5.79 -9.40 0.19
C PRO A 154 6.56 -9.25 1.51
N ALA A 155 7.78 -8.73 1.46
CA ALA A 155 8.58 -8.51 2.67
C ALA A 155 7.96 -7.40 3.54
N VAL A 156 7.54 -6.30 2.90
CA VAL A 156 6.89 -5.17 3.56
C VAL A 156 5.58 -5.59 4.21
N GLY A 157 4.76 -6.36 3.50
CA GLY A 157 3.49 -6.90 3.98
C GLY A 157 3.68 -7.81 5.19
N LEU A 158 4.67 -8.72 5.16
CA LEU A 158 4.95 -9.59 6.29
C LEU A 158 5.39 -8.80 7.53
N ILE A 159 6.28 -7.81 7.37
CA ILE A 159 6.69 -6.91 8.46
C ILE A 159 5.47 -6.17 9.02
N SER A 160 4.62 -5.65 8.13
CA SER A 160 3.40 -4.92 8.50
C SER A 160 2.43 -5.80 9.31
N LEU A 161 2.21 -7.04 8.88
CA LEU A 161 1.32 -7.99 9.56
C LEU A 161 1.83 -8.43 10.94
N ILE A 162 3.15 -8.46 11.15
CA ILE A 162 3.77 -8.90 12.40
C ILE A 162 3.87 -7.75 13.40
N PHE A 163 4.31 -6.58 12.96
CA PHE A 163 4.75 -5.50 13.85
C PHE A 163 3.85 -4.27 13.84
N VAL A 164 3.02 -4.09 12.82
CA VAL A 164 2.24 -2.86 12.64
C VAL A 164 0.76 -3.11 12.95
N PRO A 165 0.16 -2.35 13.90
CA PRO A 165 -1.27 -2.41 14.16
C PRO A 165 -2.08 -2.05 12.91
N VAL A 166 -3.24 -2.69 12.71
CA VAL A 166 -4.04 -2.59 11.48
C VAL A 166 -4.30 -1.15 11.03
N GLN A 167 -4.58 -0.24 11.97
CA GLN A 167 -4.90 1.16 11.67
C GLN A 167 -3.71 1.95 11.08
N HIS A 168 -2.48 1.50 11.32
CA HIS A 168 -1.25 2.17 10.89
C HIS A 168 -0.61 1.50 9.66
N ARG A 169 -1.12 0.34 9.22
CA ARG A 169 -0.52 -0.44 8.12
C ARG A 169 -0.49 0.32 6.80
N ILE A 170 -1.55 1.07 6.50
CA ILE A 170 -1.62 1.89 5.30
C ILE A 170 -0.54 2.97 5.33
N VAL A 171 -0.44 3.72 6.44
CA VAL A 171 0.53 4.82 6.59
C VAL A 171 1.96 4.29 6.51
N PHE A 172 2.23 3.14 7.15
CA PHE A 172 3.48 2.43 7.00
C PHE A 172 3.77 2.07 5.54
N GLY A 173 2.79 1.52 4.83
CA GLY A 173 2.89 1.24 3.39
C GLY A 173 3.20 2.49 2.56
N SER A 174 2.56 3.62 2.86
CA SER A 174 2.81 4.90 2.18
C SER A 174 4.23 5.44 2.41
N LEU A 175 4.80 5.22 3.61
CA LEU A 175 6.20 5.57 3.88
C LEU A 175 7.18 4.71 3.07
N ILE A 176 6.90 3.41 2.94
CA ILE A 176 7.72 2.54 2.10
C ILE A 176 7.56 2.89 0.61
N ALA A 177 6.34 3.24 0.17
CA ALA A 177 6.08 3.72 -1.19
C ALA A 177 6.89 4.99 -1.52
N LEU A 178 7.08 5.88 -0.54
CA LEU A 178 7.96 7.04 -0.68
C LEU A 178 9.39 6.61 -0.99
N GLY A 179 9.96 5.68 -0.22
CA GLY A 179 11.30 5.16 -0.47
C GLY A 179 11.42 4.45 -1.83
N TRP A 180 10.41 3.68 -2.22
CA TRP A 180 10.38 3.00 -3.51
C TRP A 180 10.37 3.95 -4.71
N ASN A 181 9.57 5.03 -4.64
CA ASN A 181 9.53 6.03 -5.71
C ASN A 181 10.87 6.75 -5.87
N ILE A 182 11.55 7.07 -4.76
CA ILE A 182 12.90 7.64 -4.79
C ILE A 182 13.88 6.65 -5.44
N TYR A 183 13.86 5.38 -5.01
CA TYR A 183 14.73 4.34 -5.55
C TYR A 183 14.54 4.15 -7.07
N LEU A 184 13.30 4.07 -7.56
CA LEU A 184 13.04 3.97 -8.98
C LEU A 184 13.55 5.18 -9.76
N GLY A 185 13.39 6.40 -9.22
CA GLY A 185 13.95 7.61 -9.84
C GLY A 185 15.48 7.58 -9.94
N LEU A 186 16.18 6.98 -8.96
CA LEU A 186 17.64 6.80 -9.01
C LEU A 186 18.07 5.74 -10.02
N VAL A 187 17.38 4.58 -10.05
CA VAL A 187 17.80 3.43 -10.85
C VAL A 187 17.41 3.56 -12.32
N LEU A 188 16.27 4.18 -12.63
CA LEU A 188 15.82 4.37 -14.01
C LEU A 188 16.60 5.47 -14.77
N ASN A 189 17.31 6.35 -14.05
CA ASN A 189 18.14 7.42 -14.64
C ASN A 189 19.63 7.07 -14.73
N ASN A 190 20.03 5.83 -14.45
CA ASN A 190 21.40 5.31 -14.65
C ASN A 190 21.50 4.41 -15.88
#